data_AF-U7L948-F1
#
_entry.id   AF-U7L948-F1
#
_cell.length_a   1.000
_cell.length_b   1.000
_cell.length_c   1.000
_cell.angle_alpha   90.00
_cell.angle_beta   90.00
_cell.angle_gamma   90.00
#
_symmetry.space_group_name_H-M   'P 1'
#
loop_
_entity.id
_entity.type
_entity.pdbx_description
1 polymer ?
#
loop_
_entity_poly.entity_id
_entity_poly.type
_entity_poly.pdbx_seq_one_letter_code
_entity_poly.pdbx_strand_id
1 'polypeptide(L)'
;MENAEATQQDQKTKVRIPASHFGRRRARWVPEDSYVRLEVRLPAPMVKRLTMLANSRGASIARVVTDELDHLVGDEAKFASEEDN
;
A
#
# COMPACT_ATOMS: atom_id res chain seq x y z
N MET A 1 -34.70 4.10 31.05
CA MET A 1 -33.92 3.04 30.40
C MET A 1 -33.08 3.71 29.34
N GLU A 2 -31.88 4.16 29.73
CA GLU A 2 -30.87 4.68 28.82
C GLU A 2 -30.23 3.48 28.11
N ASN A 3 -30.46 3.37 26.80
CA ASN A 3 -29.70 2.46 25.97
C ASN A 3 -28.33 3.11 25.75
N ALA A 4 -27.36 2.67 26.53
CA ALA A 4 -25.96 2.86 26.21
C ALA A 4 -25.69 2.09 24.91
N GLU A 5 -25.76 2.80 23.77
CA GLU A 5 -25.09 2.41 22.54
C GLU A 5 -23.60 2.34 22.87
N ALA A 6 -23.19 1.19 23.38
CA ALA A 6 -21.82 0.74 23.41
C ALA A 6 -21.33 0.84 21.97
N THR A 7 -20.69 1.96 21.68
CA THR A 7 -19.93 2.17 20.45
C THR A 7 -18.83 1.14 20.51
N GLN A 8 -19.09 -0.03 19.93
CA GLN A 8 -18.08 -0.99 19.54
C GLN A 8 -17.19 -0.22 18.56
N GLN A 9 -16.18 0.45 19.10
CA GLN A 9 -15.02 0.87 18.37
C GLN A 9 -14.35 -0.41 17.91
N ASP A 10 -14.81 -0.85 16.74
CA ASP A 10 -14.19 -1.77 15.83
C ASP A 10 -12.68 -1.80 16.10
N GLN A 11 -12.19 -2.90 16.65
CA GLN A 11 -10.77 -3.12 16.90
C GLN A 11 -10.10 -3.27 15.54
N LYS A 12 -9.97 -2.15 14.83
CA LYS A 12 -9.40 -2.08 13.50
C LYS A 12 -7.95 -2.49 13.62
N THR A 13 -7.62 -3.66 13.07
CA THR A 13 -6.25 -4.15 12.99
C THR A 13 -5.39 -3.06 12.36
N LYS A 14 -4.29 -2.72 13.02
CA LYS A 14 -3.35 -1.70 12.54
C LYS A 14 -2.11 -2.36 12.00
N VAL A 15 -1.68 -1.93 10.81
CA VAL A 15 -0.43 -2.36 10.20
C VAL A 15 0.65 -1.33 10.51
N ARG A 16 1.86 -1.83 10.84
CA ARG A 16 3.03 -0.99 11.05
C ARG A 16 3.74 -0.73 9.72
N ILE A 17 3.81 0.53 9.32
CA ILE A 17 4.65 0.98 8.20
C ILE A 17 5.99 1.44 8.77
N PRO A 18 7.12 0.82 8.38
CA PRO A 18 8.44 1.21 8.87
C PRO A 18 8.84 2.61 8.37
N ALA A 19 9.84 3.22 9.02
CA ALA A 19 10.43 4.45 8.52
C ALA A 19 11.13 4.16 7.20
N SER A 20 10.84 4.95 6.17
CA SER A 20 11.57 4.86 4.90
C SER A 20 12.86 5.67 4.99
N HIS A 21 13.92 5.18 4.34
CA HIS A 21 15.19 5.93 4.27
C HIS A 21 15.01 7.27 3.53
N PHE A 22 14.09 7.30 2.57
CA PHE A 22 13.69 8.51 1.84
C PHE A 22 12.26 8.90 2.21
N GLY A 23 12.01 10.19 2.51
CA GLY A 23 10.70 10.69 2.92
C GLY A 23 10.50 10.70 4.44
N ARG A 24 9.39 10.13 4.93
CA ARG A 24 9.02 10.20 6.36
C ARG A 24 9.93 9.32 7.22
N ARG A 25 10.71 9.96 8.08
CA ARG A 25 11.74 9.35 8.94
C ARG A 25 11.21 8.59 10.17
N ARG A 26 9.90 8.44 10.35
CA ARG A 26 9.31 7.74 11.50
C ARG A 26 8.36 6.65 11.04
N ALA A 27 8.45 5.49 11.69
CA ALA A 27 7.46 4.44 11.54
C ALA A 27 6.09 4.93 11.99
N ARG A 28 5.03 4.38 11.41
CA ARG A 28 3.64 4.74 11.73
C ARG A 28 2.75 3.51 11.74
N TRP A 29 1.68 3.59 12.52
CA TRP A 29 0.61 2.60 12.53
C TRP A 29 -0.57 3.16 11.76
N VAL A 30 -1.08 2.40 10.80
CA VAL A 30 -2.23 2.78 9.98
C VAL A 30 -3.28 1.67 10.06
N PRO A 31 -4.58 1.99 9.96
CA PRO A 31 -5.60 0.96 9.79
C PRO A 31 -5.29 0.08 8.56
N GLU A 32 -5.54 -1.21 8.67
CA GLU A 32 -5.27 -2.18 7.60
C GLU A 32 -6.02 -1.86 6.29
N ASP A 33 -7.21 -1.29 6.39
CA ASP A 33 -8.04 -0.90 5.24
C ASP A 33 -7.73 0.50 4.69
N SER A 34 -6.72 1.18 5.23
CA SER A 34 -6.42 2.55 4.83
C SER A 34 -5.43 2.63 3.67
N TYR A 35 -5.70 3.55 2.74
CA TYR A 35 -4.76 3.88 1.66
C TYR A 35 -3.71 4.86 2.15
N VAL A 36 -2.45 4.57 1.81
CA VAL A 36 -1.30 5.37 2.22
C VAL A 36 -0.59 5.94 1.00
N ARG A 37 -0.44 7.27 0.96
CA ARG A 37 0.27 7.95 -0.13
C ARG A 37 1.78 7.72 -0.03
N LEU A 38 2.35 7.23 -1.12
CA LEU A 38 3.79 7.13 -1.33
C LEU A 38 4.24 8.22 -2.32
N GLU A 39 5.27 8.98 -1.96
CA GLU A 39 5.90 9.95 -2.87
C GLU A 39 7.25 9.39 -3.35
N VAL A 40 7.38 9.22 -4.66
CA VAL A 40 8.57 8.65 -5.30
C VAL A 40 9.11 9.58 -6.37
N ARG A 41 10.42 9.51 -6.61
CA ARG A 41 11.07 10.13 -7.76
C ARG A 41 11.34 9.05 -8.79
N LEU A 42 10.82 9.22 -10.00
CA LEU A 42 10.99 8.29 -11.11
C LEU A 42 11.72 8.98 -12.28
N PRO A 43 12.54 8.25 -13.05
CA PRO A 43 13.12 8.79 -14.28
C PRO A 43 12.03 9.21 -15.27
N ALA A 44 12.22 10.35 -15.95
CA ALA A 44 11.25 10.85 -16.92
C ALA A 44 10.86 9.82 -18.02
N PRO A 45 11.78 9.00 -18.56
CA PRO A 45 11.41 7.97 -19.53
C PRO A 45 10.47 6.90 -18.95
N MET A 46 10.60 6.59 -17.65
CA MET A 46 9.73 5.64 -16.97
C MET A 46 8.34 6.23 -16.78
N VAL A 47 8.25 7.49 -16.35
CA VAL A 47 6.97 8.20 -16.23
C VAL A 47 6.24 8.23 -17.57
N LYS A 48 6.95 8.52 -18.68
CA LYS A 48 6.37 8.45 -20.02
C LYS A 48 5.76 7.08 -20.33
N ARG A 49 6.50 6.00 -20.08
CA ARG A 49 6.02 4.63 -20.33
C ARG A 49 4.80 4.28 -19.47
N LEU A 50 4.82 4.64 -18.18
CA LEU A 50 3.69 4.45 -17.27
C LEU A 50 2.44 5.19 -17.74
N THR A 51 2.58 6.44 -18.18
CA THR A 51 1.45 7.22 -18.72
C THR A 51 0.87 6.56 -19.97
N MET A 52 1.71 6.10 -20.89
CA MET A 52 1.25 5.41 -22.09
C MET A 52 0.51 4.11 -21.75
N LEU A 53 1.05 3.32 -20.80
CA LEU A 53 0.43 2.08 -20.35
C LEU A 53 -0.93 2.34 -19.69
N ALA A 54 -1.00 3.32 -18.78
CA ALA A 54 -2.23 3.75 -18.12
C ALA A 54 -3.31 4.15 -19.14
N ASN A 55 -2.95 4.97 -20.13
CA ASN A 55 -3.85 5.35 -21.21
C ASN A 55 -4.34 4.14 -22.02
N SER A 56 -3.44 3.22 -22.37
CA SER A 56 -3.80 2.01 -23.14
C SER A 56 -4.75 1.07 -22.39
N ARG A 57 -4.63 1.01 -21.04
CA ARG A 57 -5.49 0.21 -20.16
C ARG A 57 -6.77 0.95 -19.74
N GLY A 58 -6.93 2.24 -20.09
CA GLY A 58 -8.05 3.06 -19.63
C GLY A 58 -8.08 3.24 -18.10
N ALA A 59 -6.91 3.24 -17.45
CA ALA A 59 -6.79 3.24 -16.00
C ALA A 59 -5.88 4.39 -15.51
N SER A 60 -5.94 4.70 -14.21
CA SER A 60 -5.01 5.66 -13.60
C SER A 60 -3.61 5.05 -13.45
N ILE A 61 -2.57 5.89 -13.46
CA ILE A 61 -1.19 5.44 -13.16
C ILE A 61 -1.12 4.76 -11.80
N ALA A 62 -1.84 5.27 -10.80
CA ALA A 62 -1.87 4.67 -9.46
C ALA A 62 -2.39 3.23 -9.51
N ARG A 63 -3.47 2.96 -10.25
CA ARG A 63 -4.01 1.60 -10.40
C ARG A 63 -3.01 0.68 -11.10
N VAL A 64 -2.42 1.14 -12.22
CA VAL A 64 -1.39 0.37 -12.91
C VAL A 64 -0.23 0.03 -11.98
N VAL A 65 0.26 1.00 -11.20
CA VAL A 65 1.37 0.76 -10.26
C VAL A 65 0.95 -0.19 -9.13
N THR A 66 -0.26 -0.04 -8.58
CA THR A 66 -0.76 -0.96 -7.55
C THR A 66 -0.84 -2.39 -8.06
N ASP A 67 -1.44 -2.62 -9.23
CA ASP A 67 -1.59 -3.96 -9.80
C ASP A 67 -0.20 -4.63 -10.01
N GLU A 68 0.77 -3.88 -10.55
CA GLU A 68 2.13 -4.41 -10.78
C GLU A 68 2.88 -4.65 -9.45
N LEU A 69 2.69 -3.79 -8.45
CA LEU A 69 3.29 -3.99 -7.11
C LEU A 69 2.66 -5.17 -6.37
N ASP A 70 1.36 -5.38 -6.48
CA ASP A 70 0.66 -6.51 -5.86
C ASP A 70 1.15 -7.84 -6.45
N HIS A 71 1.42 -7.88 -7.77
CA HIS A 71 2.06 -9.03 -8.40
C HIS A 71 3.47 -9.30 -7.86
N LEU A 72 4.30 -8.26 -7.74
CA LEU A 72 5.69 -8.40 -7.31
C LEU A 72 5.82 -8.74 -5.81
N VAL A 73 5.11 -8.02 -4.95
CA VAL A 73 5.18 -8.17 -3.49
C VAL A 73 4.35 -9.39 -3.02
N GLY A 74 3.24 -9.67 -3.69
CA GLY A 74 2.39 -10.83 -3.39
C GLY A 74 3.08 -12.17 -3.67
N ASP A 75 4.00 -12.21 -4.63
CA ASP A 75 4.81 -13.41 -4.88
C ASP A 75 5.97 -13.56 -3.89
N GLU A 76 6.60 -12.47 -3.42
CA GLU A 76 7.63 -12.54 -2.36
C GLU A 76 7.08 -12.99 -0.99
N ALA A 77 5.84 -12.65 -0.65
CA ALA A 77 5.21 -13.10 0.60
C ALA A 77 5.05 -14.64 0.70
N LYS A 78 5.02 -15.33 -0.45
CA LYS A 78 4.99 -16.80 -0.50
C LYS A 78 6.35 -17.43 -0.21
N PHE A 79 7.45 -16.72 -0.43
CA PHE A 79 8.81 -17.24 -0.18
C PHE A 79 9.27 -17.03 1.26
N ALA A 80 8.73 -16.04 1.98
CA ALA A 80 9.08 -15.81 3.39
C ALA A 80 8.40 -16.78 4.38
N SER A 81 7.48 -17.63 3.91
CA SER A 81 6.76 -18.62 4.74
C SER A 81 7.39 -20.01 4.73
N GLU A 82 8.52 -20.21 4.04
CA GLU A 82 9.22 -21.50 3.95
C GLU A 82 10.51 -21.60 4.78
N GLU A 83 10.96 -20.52 5.45
CA GLU A 83 12.22 -20.54 6.25
C GLU A 83 12.05 -20.72 7.77
N ASP A 84 10.83 -20.87 8.28
CA ASP A 84 10.58 -21.24 9.69
C ASP A 84 10.01 -22.67 9.78
N ASN A 85 10.86 -23.69 9.65
CA ASN A 85 10.55 -25.06 10.08
C ASN A 85 11.80 -25.83 10.54
#